data_AF-A0A1Y2SEJ6-F1
#
_entry.id   AF-A0A1Y2SEJ6-F1
#
_cell.length_a   1.000
_cell.length_b   1.000
_cell.length_c   1.000
_cell.angle_alpha   90.00
_cell.angle_beta   90.00
_cell.angle_gamma   90.00
#
_symmetry.space_group_name_H-M   'P 1'
#
loop_
_entity.id
_entity.type
_entity.pdbx_description
1 polymer ?
#
loop_
_entity_poly.entity_id
_entity_poly.type
_entity_poly.pdbx_seq_one_letter_code
_entity_poly.pdbx_strand_id
1 'polypeptide(L)'
;MCSFTRNVNGVKHYIDHEISSIQNYVIEEIQSQYHMIDVNIFQENLFHTKMMSKEFDLNEYLFNTTAEELCETEKKEIIRLLKKIQEIYYGRNLPAL
;
A
#
# COMPACT_ATOMS: atom_id res chain seq x y z
N MET A 1 1.82 -22.03 3.75
CA MET A 1 1.69 -21.96 5.23
C MET A 1 0.21 -21.97 5.56
N CYS A 2 -0.27 -22.87 6.43
CA CYS A 2 -1.70 -22.97 6.73
C CYS A 2 -2.06 -21.93 7.81
N SER A 3 -2.74 -20.86 7.40
CA SER A 3 -3.12 -19.74 8.26
C SER A 3 -4.29 -20.12 9.17
N PHE A 4 -4.26 -19.66 10.42
CA PHE A 4 -5.36 -19.87 11.38
C PHE A 4 -5.62 -18.61 12.21
N THR A 5 -6.87 -18.42 12.63
CA THR A 5 -7.28 -17.37 13.57
C THR A 5 -8.09 -17.98 14.71
N ARG A 6 -8.05 -17.38 15.91
CA ARG A 6 -8.89 -17.81 17.04
C ARG A 6 -10.02 -16.80 17.24
N ASN A 7 -11.24 -17.29 17.43
CA ASN A 7 -12.34 -16.41 17.82
C ASN A 7 -12.28 -16.07 19.33
N VAL A 8 -13.15 -15.15 19.77
CA VAL A 8 -13.26 -14.72 21.19
C VAL A 8 -13.54 -15.87 22.16
N ASN A 9 -14.09 -16.99 21.68
CA ASN A 9 -14.37 -18.20 22.46
C ASN A 9 -13.22 -19.23 22.38
N GLY A 10 -12.07 -18.87 21.79
CA GLY A 10 -10.88 -19.71 21.70
C GLY A 10 -10.90 -20.79 20.61
N VAL A 11 -11.97 -20.88 19.82
CA VAL A 11 -12.11 -21.83 18.70
C VAL A 11 -11.18 -21.42 17.57
N LYS A 12 -10.35 -22.36 17.13
CA LYS A 12 -9.38 -22.17 16.05
C LYS A 12 -10.07 -22.39 14.71
N HIS A 13 -10.12 -21.35 13.90
CA HIS A 13 -10.58 -21.36 12.51
C HIS A 13 -9.37 -21.49 11.60
N TYR A 14 -9.41 -22.47 10.71
CA TYR A 14 -8.37 -22.70 9.71
C TYR A 14 -8.83 -22.14 8.38
N ILE A 15 -7.90 -21.53 7.64
CA ILE A 15 -8.12 -21.23 6.24
C ILE A 15 -7.59 -22.45 5.48
N ASP A 16 -8.52 -23.25 4.98
CA ASP A 16 -8.33 -24.55 4.34
C ASP A 16 -8.10 -24.45 2.83
N HIS A 17 -8.10 -23.23 2.28
CA HIS A 17 -7.77 -22.96 0.88
C HIS A 17 -6.43 -22.23 0.75
N GLU A 18 -5.75 -22.42 -0.38
CA GLU A 18 -4.55 -21.63 -0.67
C GLU A 18 -4.93 -20.15 -0.83
N ILE A 19 -4.20 -19.29 -0.12
CA ILE A 19 -4.28 -17.85 -0.30
C ILE A 19 -3.39 -17.51 -1.49
N SER A 20 -4.00 -17.37 -2.66
CA SER A 20 -3.31 -16.95 -3.89
C SER A 20 -3.09 -15.44 -3.97
N SER A 21 -3.95 -14.66 -3.29
CA SER A 21 -3.88 -13.20 -3.23
C SER A 21 -4.50 -12.69 -1.94
N ILE A 22 -3.82 -11.76 -1.26
CA ILE A 22 -4.41 -11.05 -0.09
C ILE A 22 -5.49 -10.06 -0.58
N GLN A 23 -5.44 -9.61 -1.84
CA GLN A 23 -6.42 -8.66 -2.41
C GLN A 23 -7.84 -9.19 -2.34
N ASN A 24 -8.03 -10.51 -2.44
CA ASN A 24 -9.33 -11.18 -2.33
C ASN A 24 -10.04 -10.94 -0.99
N TYR A 25 -9.31 -10.50 0.04
CA TYR A 25 -9.85 -10.22 1.37
C TYR A 25 -10.02 -8.72 1.64
N VAL A 26 -9.66 -7.86 0.69
CA VAL A 26 -9.86 -6.42 0.76
C VAL A 26 -11.20 -6.08 0.11
N ILE A 27 -11.98 -5.17 0.69
CA ILE A 27 -13.26 -4.76 0.12
C ILE A 27 -13.08 -4.06 -1.24
N GLU A 28 -14.03 -4.23 -2.15
CA GLU A 28 -13.96 -3.69 -3.53
C GLU A 28 -13.72 -2.17 -3.57
N GLU A 29 -14.32 -1.43 -2.65
CA GLU A 29 -14.12 0.02 -2.55
C GLU A 29 -12.63 0.38 -2.38
N ILE A 30 -11.93 -0.30 -1.46
CA ILE A 30 -10.49 -0.10 -1.25
C ILE A 30 -9.70 -0.60 -2.46
N GLN A 31 -10.09 -1.72 -3.09
CA GLN A 31 -9.45 -2.17 -4.32
C GLN A 31 -9.57 -1.15 -5.47
N SER A 32 -10.68 -0.42 -5.51
CA SER A 32 -10.91 0.61 -6.52
C SER A 32 -10.02 1.84 -6.32
N GLN A 33 -9.67 2.19 -5.08
CA GLN A 33 -8.88 3.38 -4.73
C GLN A 33 -7.36 3.16 -4.80
N TYR A 34 -6.89 1.90 -4.70
CA TYR A 34 -5.46 1.61 -4.59
C TYR A 34 -4.95 0.71 -5.74
N HIS A 35 -3.75 0.99 -6.23
CA HIS A 35 -2.94 0.04 -6.98
C HIS A 35 -2.37 -1.01 -6.02
N MET A 36 -2.69 -2.28 -6.25
CA MET A 36 -2.26 -3.40 -5.40
C MET A 36 -1.30 -4.32 -6.16
N ILE A 37 -0.20 -4.71 -5.52
CA ILE A 37 0.77 -5.67 -6.06
C ILE A 37 1.05 -6.72 -4.99
N ASP A 38 0.84 -7.98 -5.35
CA ASP A 38 1.20 -9.11 -4.50
C ASP A 38 2.66 -9.49 -4.74
N VAL A 39 3.42 -9.60 -3.65
CA VAL A 39 4.83 -9.97 -3.67
C VAL A 39 4.99 -11.23 -2.83
N ASN A 40 5.53 -12.27 -3.46
CA ASN A 40 5.83 -13.54 -2.81
C ASN A 40 7.35 -13.78 -2.81
N ILE A 41 7.95 -13.75 -1.61
CA ILE A 41 9.36 -14.03 -1.39
C ILE A 41 9.45 -15.37 -0.66
N PHE A 42 9.53 -16.45 -1.44
CA PHE A 42 9.57 -17.82 -0.92
C PHE A 42 10.76 -18.07 0.01
N GLN A 43 11.93 -17.48 -0.30
CA GLN A 43 13.15 -17.65 0.50
C GLN A 43 12.99 -17.15 1.94
N GLU A 44 12.21 -16.09 2.13
CA GLU A 44 11.96 -15.45 3.43
C GLU A 44 10.64 -15.90 4.06
N ASN A 45 9.93 -16.85 3.45
CA ASN A 45 8.56 -17.23 3.80
C ASN A 45 7.61 -16.01 3.95
N LEU A 46 7.81 -14.98 3.12
CA LEU A 46 7.08 -13.72 3.21
C LEU A 46 6.16 -13.53 2.00
N PHE A 47 4.86 -13.45 2.26
CA PHE A 47 3.85 -13.05 1.29
C PHE A 47 3.17 -11.76 1.77
N HIS A 48 3.22 -10.71 0.96
CA HIS A 48 2.60 -9.43 1.30
C HIS A 48 2.05 -8.73 0.06
N THR A 49 1.04 -7.88 0.26
CA THR A 49 0.51 -6.99 -0.78
C THR A 49 0.93 -5.57 -0.49
N LYS A 50 1.52 -4.92 -1.49
CA LYS A 50 1.80 -3.48 -1.47
C LYS A 50 0.60 -2.74 -2.05
N MET A 51 0.22 -1.63 -1.43
CA MET A 51 -0.88 -0.79 -1.87
C MET A 51 -0.39 0.65 -2.05
N MET A 52 -0.77 1.31 -3.14
CA MET A 52 -0.47 2.72 -3.43
C MET A 52 -1.73 3.40 -3.93
N SER A 53 -2.05 4.60 -3.42
CA SER A 53 -3.25 5.33 -3.88
C SER A 53 -3.17 5.61 -5.38
N LYS A 54 -4.29 5.41 -6.11
CA LYS A 54 -4.38 5.71 -7.54
C LYS A 54 -4.39 7.22 -7.78
N GLU A 55 -5.15 7.92 -6.97
CA GLU A 55 -5.25 9.38 -6.99
C GLU A 55 -4.52 9.90 -5.74
N PHE A 56 -3.55 10.78 -5.97
CA PHE A 56 -2.86 11.50 -4.91
C PHE A 56 -3.32 12.95 -4.95
N ASP A 57 -4.24 13.31 -4.07
CA ASP A 57 -4.58 14.71 -3.82
C ASP A 57 -3.84 15.18 -2.56
N LEU A 58 -2.90 16.09 -2.75
CA LEU A 58 -2.13 16.65 -1.65
C LEU A 58 -3.03 17.36 -0.63
N ASN A 59 -4.14 17.96 -1.06
CA ASN A 59 -5.05 18.68 -0.17
C ASN A 59 -5.73 17.77 0.84
N GLU A 60 -5.97 16.49 0.51
CA GLU A 60 -6.52 15.52 1.46
C GLU A 60 -5.57 15.22 2.62
N TYR A 61 -4.27 15.48 2.44
CA TYR A 61 -3.23 15.26 3.44
C TYR A 61 -2.79 16.54 4.15
N LEU A 62 -3.28 17.71 3.73
CA LEU A 62 -2.98 18.98 4.34
C LEU A 62 -4.09 19.36 5.33
N PHE A 63 -3.78 19.34 6.63
CA PHE A 63 -4.78 19.59 7.67
C PHE A 63 -5.18 21.07 7.81
N ASN A 64 -4.26 22.01 7.53
CA ASN A 64 -4.41 23.44 7.83
C ASN A 64 -3.91 24.38 6.73
N THR A 65 -3.60 23.87 5.54
CA THR A 65 -3.09 24.68 4.43
C THR A 65 -3.56 24.09 3.12
N THR A 66 -3.66 24.90 2.08
CA THR A 66 -3.98 24.42 0.73
C THR A 66 -2.70 24.23 -0.09
N ALA A 67 -2.72 23.36 -1.09
CA ALA A 67 -1.56 23.18 -1.98
C ALA A 67 -1.10 24.49 -2.65
N GLU A 68 -2.00 25.48 -2.75
CA GLU A 68 -1.77 26.81 -3.31
C GLU A 68 -0.96 27.73 -2.36
N GLU A 69 -1.12 27.55 -1.05
CA GLU A 69 -0.40 28.30 0.00
C GLU A 69 1.03 27.79 0.21
N LEU A 70 1.34 26.59 -0.27
CA LEU A 70 2.68 26.02 -0.16
C LEU A 70 3.68 26.82 -0.98
N CYS A 71 4.85 27.08 -0.39
CA CYS A 71 5.92 27.71 -1.12
C CYS A 71 6.56 26.74 -2.14
N GLU A 72 7.21 27.30 -3.17
CA GLU A 72 7.82 26.50 -4.24
C GLU A 72 8.89 25.52 -3.74
N THR A 73 9.54 25.81 -2.62
CA THR A 73 10.50 24.88 -1.99
C THR A 73 9.82 23.68 -1.35
N GLU A 74 8.67 23.87 -0.69
CA GLU A 74 7.89 22.79 -0.09
C GLU A 74 7.28 21.89 -1.15
N LYS A 75 6.72 22.48 -2.22
CA LYS A 75 6.20 21.72 -3.36
C LYS A 75 7.27 20.81 -3.99
N LYS A 76 8.49 21.34 -4.19
CA LYS A 76 9.62 20.54 -4.69
C LYS A 76 9.97 19.39 -3.77
N GLU A 77 9.95 19.62 -2.46
CA GLU A 77 10.26 18.56 -1.48
C GLU A 77 9.18 17.48 -1.46
N ILE A 78 7.90 17.87 -1.54
CA ILE A 78 6.78 16.92 -1.63
C ILE A 78 6.90 16.07 -2.89
N ILE A 79 7.19 16.67 -4.05
CA ILE A 79 7.42 15.93 -5.31
C ILE A 79 8.58 14.93 -5.15
N ARG A 80 9.66 15.35 -4.49
CA ARG A 80 10.82 14.48 -4.23
C ARG A 80 10.43 13.28 -3.34
N LEU A 81 9.63 13.52 -2.30
CA LEU A 81 9.13 12.47 -1.41
C LEU A 81 8.18 11.51 -2.14
N LEU A 82 7.27 12.02 -2.97
CA LEU A 82 6.38 11.20 -3.79
C LEU A 82 7.15 10.27 -4.71
N LYS A 83 8.20 10.78 -5.37
CA LYS A 83 9.08 9.95 -6.18
C LYS A 83 9.73 8.84 -5.35
N LYS A 84 10.22 9.15 -4.15
CA LYS A 84 10.82 8.16 -3.24
C LYS A 84 9.83 7.09 -2.79
N ILE A 85 8.57 7.46 -2.52
CA ILE A 85 7.50 6.51 -2.19
C ILE A 85 7.24 5.58 -3.38
N GLN A 86 7.23 6.10 -4.60
CA GLN A 86 7.11 5.28 -5.81
C GLN A 86 8.28 4.30 -5.97
N GLU A 87 9.51 4.74 -5.70
CA GLU A 87 10.69 3.87 -5.73
C GLU A 87 10.58 2.73 -4.72
N ILE A 88 10.11 2.99 -3.49
CA ILE A 88 9.86 1.98 -2.45
C ILE A 88 8.77 0.98 -2.89
N TYR A 89 7.69 1.49 -3.48
CA TYR A 89 6.59 0.66 -3.96
C TYR A 89 7.04 -0.32 -5.04
N TYR A 90 7.71 0.18 -6.09
CA TYR A 90 8.22 -0.64 -7.18
C TYR A 90 9.51 -1.41 -6.83
N GLY A 91 10.17 -1.08 -5.71
CA GLY A 91 11.44 -1.69 -5.30
C GLY A 91 12.59 -1.40 -6.26
N ARG A 92 12.51 -0.30 -7.03
CA ARG A 92 13.52 0.11 -8.02
C ARG A 92 13.73 1.60 -7.99
N ASN A 93 14.95 2.04 -8.30
CA ASN A 93 15.23 3.45 -8.53
C ASN A 93 14.57 3.89 -9.84
N LEU A 94 13.81 4.98 -9.80
CA LEU A 94 13.18 5.55 -10.98
C LEU A 94 14.15 6.57 -11.59
N PRO A 95 14.44 6.50 -12.91
CA PRO A 95 15.32 7.48 -13.55
C PRO A 95 14.81 8.90 -13.29
N ALA A 96 15.73 9.86 -13.14
CA ALA A 96 15.36 11.26 -13.15
C ALA A 96 14.77 11.58 -14.53
N LEU A 97 13.55 12.11 -14.55
CA LEU A 97 12.93 12.64 -15.77
C LEU A 97 13.58 13.97 -16.12
#